data_AF-A0A1E5D4U2-F1
#
_entry.id   AF-A0A1E5D4U2-F1
#
_cell.length_a   1.000
_cell.length_b   1.000
_cell.length_c   1.000
_cell.angle_alpha   90.00
_cell.angle_beta   90.00
_cell.angle_gamma   90.00
#
_symmetry.space_group_name_H-M   'P 1'
#
loop_
_entity.id
_entity.type
_entity.pdbx_description
1 polymer ?
#
loop_
_entity_poly.entity_id
_entity_poly.type
_entity_poly.pdbx_seq_one_letter_code
_entity_poly.pdbx_strand_id
1 'polypeptide(L)'
;MTFQHPNRNERYTLFFTFSHHTFTRSIRDDETPERVLLYPYPVDLRVFDLTRYELSRQLPRIIETLPEQFTYHGGYSRYCSCKLTQEDGSEVYYQVVYRVWKERGKLRFHVESAYPLPAKPGKVKKVSFWVICHNLLTGKRLPQPGR
;
A
#
# COMPACT_ATOMS: atom_id res chain seq x y z
N MET A 1 5.66 -1.96 13.69
CA MET A 1 5.72 -0.50 13.89
C MET A 1 4.62 -0.07 14.84
N THR A 2 4.81 0.97 15.63
CA THR A 2 3.80 1.42 16.60
C THR A 2 3.40 2.87 16.36
N PHE A 3 2.10 3.13 16.35
CA PHE A 3 1.53 4.46 16.14
C PHE A 3 0.71 4.88 17.36
N GLN A 4 0.85 6.15 17.75
CA GLN A 4 0.06 6.76 18.82
C GLN A 4 -1.02 7.66 18.20
N HIS A 5 -2.28 7.47 18.59
CA HIS A 5 -3.34 8.35 18.12
C HIS A 5 -3.12 9.78 18.66
N PRO A 6 -3.25 10.85 17.85
CA PRO A 6 -2.91 12.20 18.26
C PRO A 6 -3.82 12.75 19.37
N ASN A 7 -5.11 12.39 19.34
CA ASN A 7 -6.13 12.95 20.24
C ASN A 7 -6.73 11.95 21.25
N ARG A 8 -6.34 10.68 21.17
CA ARG A 8 -6.94 9.60 21.98
C ARG A 8 -5.81 8.85 22.65
N ASN A 9 -6.04 8.37 23.86
CA ASN A 9 -5.07 7.53 24.55
C ASN A 9 -5.10 6.08 23.99
N GLU A 10 -4.80 5.95 22.70
CA GLU A 10 -4.83 4.69 21.96
C GLU A 10 -3.50 4.47 21.23
N ARG A 11 -2.96 3.26 21.37
CA ARG A 11 -1.69 2.84 20.78
C ARG A 11 -1.91 1.62 19.89
N TYR A 12 -1.37 1.66 18.67
CA TYR A 12 -1.57 0.64 17.66
C TYR A 12 -0.24 0.03 17.20
N THR A 13 -0.04 -1.26 17.51
CA THR A 13 1.12 -2.02 17.00
C THR A 13 0.72 -2.75 15.73
N LEU A 14 1.29 -2.32 14.60
CA LEU A 14 1.01 -2.83 13.27
C LEU A 14 2.16 -3.69 12.73
N PHE A 15 1.82 -4.77 12.06
CA PHE A 15 2.76 -5.70 11.43
C PHE A 15 2.63 -5.59 9.91
N PHE A 16 3.70 -5.14 9.25
CA PHE A 16 3.74 -4.95 7.81
C PHE A 16 4.43 -6.12 7.11
N THR A 17 3.87 -6.55 5.99
CA THR A 17 4.52 -7.44 5.03
C THR A 17 4.36 -6.87 3.62
N PHE A 18 5.23 -7.28 2.71
CA PHE A 18 5.25 -6.79 1.33
C PHE A 18 5.21 -7.96 0.36
N SER A 19 4.40 -7.83 -0.68
CA SER A 19 4.39 -8.73 -1.82
C SER A 19 5.53 -8.39 -2.79
N HIS A 20 6.00 -9.35 -3.60
CA HIS A 20 6.93 -9.09 -4.70
C HIS A 20 6.37 -8.14 -5.77
N HIS A 21 5.06 -7.93 -5.77
CA HIS A 21 4.34 -6.97 -6.61
C HIS A 21 4.78 -5.52 -6.44
N THR A 22 5.46 -5.19 -5.33
CA THR A 22 5.95 -3.84 -5.05
C THR A 22 7.15 -3.44 -5.90
N PHE A 23 7.85 -4.41 -6.50
CA PHE A 23 9.02 -4.18 -7.37
C PHE A 23 8.97 -5.01 -8.67
N THR A 24 7.84 -5.66 -8.94
CA THR A 24 7.58 -6.41 -10.16
C THR A 24 6.31 -5.94 -10.83
N ARG A 25 6.16 -6.24 -12.12
CA ARG A 25 4.95 -6.00 -12.91
C ARG A 25 4.53 -7.29 -13.63
N SER A 26 3.29 -7.29 -14.09
CA SER A 26 2.82 -8.38 -14.97
C SER A 26 3.57 -8.35 -16.29
N ILE A 27 3.71 -9.53 -16.89
CA ILE A 27 4.23 -9.68 -18.24
C ILE A 27 3.17 -9.11 -19.20
N ARG A 28 3.58 -8.27 -20.13
CA ARG A 28 2.72 -7.70 -21.18
C ARG A 28 2.48 -8.73 -22.27
N ASP A 29 1.36 -8.65 -22.97
CA ASP A 29 1.01 -9.61 -24.01
C ASP A 29 1.98 -9.57 -25.21
N ASP A 30 2.64 -8.43 -25.42
CA ASP A 30 3.56 -8.15 -26.52
C ASP A 30 5.05 -8.35 -26.17
N GLU A 31 5.37 -8.85 -24.97
CA GLU A 31 6.75 -9.03 -24.53
C GLU A 31 7.07 -10.48 -24.18
N THR A 32 8.31 -10.89 -24.45
CA THR A 32 8.88 -12.15 -23.95
C THR A 32 10.11 -11.79 -23.12
N PRO A 33 9.98 -11.65 -21.78
CA PRO A 33 11.08 -11.20 -20.95
C PRO A 33 12.16 -12.29 -20.83
N GLU A 34 13.42 -11.85 -20.77
CA GLU A 34 14.52 -12.76 -20.46
C GLU A 34 14.30 -13.44 -19.11
N ARG A 35 14.65 -14.72 -19.01
CA ARG A 35 14.42 -15.51 -17.78
C ARG A 35 15.09 -14.89 -16.55
N VAL A 36 16.20 -14.18 -16.73
CA VAL A 36 16.94 -13.50 -15.65
C VAL A 36 16.15 -12.33 -15.04
N LEU A 37 15.18 -11.78 -15.76
CA LEU A 37 14.31 -10.71 -15.28
C LEU A 37 13.03 -11.25 -14.60
N LEU A 38 12.79 -12.55 -14.63
CA LEU A 38 11.63 -13.17 -13.99
C LEU A 38 11.87 -13.32 -12.49
N TYR A 39 10.91 -12.85 -11.70
CA TYR A 39 10.91 -13.10 -10.26
C TYR A 39 10.73 -14.61 -10.01
N PRO A 40 11.55 -15.25 -9.14
CA PRO A 40 11.59 -16.70 -8.99
C PRO A 40 10.41 -17.23 -8.15
N TYR A 41 9.18 -16.98 -8.61
CA TYR A 41 7.94 -17.45 -7.99
C TYR A 41 6.96 -17.94 -9.07
N PRO A 42 7.02 -19.23 -9.47
CA PRO A 42 6.31 -19.75 -10.63
C PRO A 42 4.78 -19.66 -10.57
N VAL A 43 4.20 -19.62 -9.36
CA VAL A 43 2.74 -19.54 -9.16
C VAL A 43 2.17 -18.18 -9.57
N ASP A 44 3.00 -17.14 -9.56
CA ASP A 44 2.65 -15.79 -10.00
C ASP A 44 3.85 -15.16 -10.70
N LEU A 45 3.94 -15.47 -12.00
CA LEU A 45 5.06 -15.10 -12.84
C LEU A 45 5.04 -13.60 -13.15
N ARG A 46 6.08 -12.89 -12.73
CA ARG A 46 6.21 -11.44 -12.89
C ARG A 46 7.61 -11.05 -13.30
N VAL A 47 7.72 -9.94 -14.01
CA VAL A 47 9.01 -9.39 -14.45
C VAL A 47 9.46 -8.28 -13.50
N PHE A 48 10.76 -8.22 -13.21
CA PHE A 48 11.38 -7.13 -12.47
C PHE A 48 11.13 -5.80 -13.17
N ASP A 49 10.76 -4.79 -12.39
CA ASP A 49 10.50 -3.44 -12.87
C ASP A 49 11.39 -2.46 -12.12
N LEU A 50 12.38 -1.90 -12.81
CA LEU A 50 13.37 -0.99 -12.23
C LEU A 50 12.70 0.25 -11.60
N THR A 51 11.68 0.81 -12.25
CA THR A 51 10.97 1.99 -11.74
C THR A 51 10.22 1.66 -10.45
N ARG A 52 9.50 0.53 -10.42
CA ARG A 52 8.84 0.06 -9.18
C ARG A 52 9.86 -0.26 -8.10
N TYR A 53 10.97 -0.90 -8.43
CA TYR A 53 12.03 -1.21 -7.48
C TYR A 53 12.58 0.05 -6.82
N GLU A 54 12.96 1.08 -7.58
CA GLU A 54 13.49 2.31 -6.99
C GLU A 54 12.45 3.02 -6.11
N LEU A 55 11.20 3.10 -6.56
CA LEU A 55 10.11 3.67 -5.75
C LEU A 55 9.78 2.82 -4.52
N SER A 56 9.97 1.50 -4.57
CA SER A 56 9.73 0.60 -3.44
C SER A 56 10.62 0.92 -2.24
N ARG A 57 11.79 1.53 -2.47
CA ARG A 57 12.71 1.98 -1.43
C ARG A 57 12.12 3.09 -0.55
N GLN A 58 11.09 3.78 -1.03
CA GLN A 58 10.34 4.78 -0.26
C GLN A 58 9.27 4.16 0.67
N LEU A 59 8.92 2.87 0.48
CA LEU A 59 7.86 2.22 1.26
C LEU A 59 8.07 2.26 2.78
N PRO A 60 9.28 2.06 3.33
CA PRO A 60 9.50 2.18 4.77
C PRO A 60 9.08 3.56 5.30
N ARG A 61 9.54 4.64 4.65
CA ARG A 61 9.19 6.02 5.02
C ARG A 61 7.70 6.32 4.86
N ILE A 62 7.08 5.82 3.79
CA ILE A 62 5.62 5.94 3.58
C ILE A 62 4.88 5.26 4.73
N ILE A 63 5.33 4.07 5.16
CA ILE A 63 4.73 3.32 6.26
C ILE A 63 4.86 4.07 7.59
N GLU A 64 6.02 4.65 7.87
CA GLU A 64 6.26 5.46 9.07
C GLU A 64 5.33 6.67 9.15
N THR A 65 4.99 7.25 8.00
CA THR A 65 4.13 8.43 7.89
C THR A 65 2.69 8.10 7.49
N LEU A 66 2.28 6.82 7.49
CA LEU A 66 0.94 6.39 7.06
C LEU A 66 -0.23 7.20 7.66
N PRO A 67 -0.21 7.61 8.95
CA PRO A 67 -1.26 8.46 9.51
C PRO A 67 -1.44 9.81 8.81
N GLU A 68 -0.37 10.34 8.23
CA GLU A 68 -0.32 11.62 7.50
C GLU A 68 -0.66 11.42 6.01
N GLN A 69 -0.49 10.19 5.51
CA GLN A 69 -0.75 9.86 4.12
C GLN A 69 -2.24 9.96 3.77
N PHE A 70 -2.51 10.44 2.54
CA PHE A 70 -3.86 10.41 1.99
C PHE A 70 -4.29 8.96 1.73
N THR A 71 -5.13 8.43 2.62
CA THR A 71 -5.66 7.06 2.54
C THR A 71 -7.08 7.04 1.97
N TYR A 72 -7.35 6.13 1.04
CA TYR A 72 -8.66 5.97 0.39
C TYR A 72 -8.96 4.50 0.04
N HIS A 73 -10.20 4.22 -0.37
CA HIS A 73 -10.60 2.87 -0.81
C HIS A 73 -10.04 2.53 -2.20
N GLY A 74 -9.32 1.41 -2.31
CA GLY A 74 -8.80 0.86 -3.56
C GLY A 74 -9.70 -0.20 -4.22
N GLY A 75 -10.92 -0.39 -3.71
CA GLY A 75 -11.83 -1.48 -4.14
C GLY A 75 -11.46 -2.84 -3.54
N TYR A 76 -12.39 -3.80 -3.56
CA TYR A 76 -12.16 -5.20 -3.11
C TYR A 76 -11.45 -5.33 -1.75
N SER A 77 -11.90 -4.52 -0.77
CA SER A 77 -11.36 -4.46 0.60
C SER A 77 -9.90 -4.01 0.71
N ARG A 78 -9.41 -3.25 -0.26
CA ARG A 78 -8.07 -2.63 -0.25
C ARG A 78 -8.14 -1.15 0.10
N TYR A 79 -7.03 -0.67 0.63
CA TYR A 79 -6.77 0.74 0.84
C TYR A 79 -5.57 1.17 0.00
N CYS A 80 -5.54 2.45 -0.35
CA CYS A 80 -4.48 3.06 -1.13
C CYS A 80 -3.94 4.31 -0.45
N SER A 81 -2.62 4.51 -0.51
CA SER A 81 -1.93 5.76 -0.10
C SER A 81 -1.13 6.30 -1.29
N CYS A 82 -1.13 7.63 -1.53
CA CYS A 82 -0.81 8.14 -2.87
C CYS A 82 -0.18 9.56 -2.96
N LYS A 83 0.85 9.89 -2.17
CA LYS A 83 1.61 11.10 -2.49
C LYS A 83 3.08 11.01 -2.12
N LEU A 84 3.95 11.07 -3.12
CA LEU A 84 5.37 11.36 -2.96
C LEU A 84 5.67 12.73 -3.59
N THR A 85 6.39 13.58 -2.86
CA THR A 85 6.99 14.79 -3.40
C THR A 85 8.46 14.50 -3.64
N GLN A 86 8.94 14.69 -4.86
CA GLN A 86 10.35 14.55 -5.21
C GLN A 86 11.16 15.79 -4.78
N GLU A 87 12.49 15.68 -4.79
CA GLU A 87 13.40 16.76 -4.37
C GLU A 87 13.30 18.01 -5.25
N ASP A 88 12.93 17.84 -6.51
CA ASP A 88 12.67 18.92 -7.48
C ASP A 88 11.28 19.59 -7.32
N GLY A 89 10.50 19.14 -6.33
CA GLY A 89 9.13 19.62 -6.07
C GLY A 89 8.05 18.97 -6.95
N SER A 90 8.41 18.04 -7.84
CA SER A 90 7.43 17.30 -8.66
C SER A 90 6.65 16.29 -7.82
N GLU A 91 5.35 16.14 -8.12
CA GLU A 91 4.48 15.17 -7.45
C GLU A 91 4.44 13.86 -8.23
N VAL A 92 4.88 12.76 -7.60
CA VAL A 92 4.64 11.41 -8.10
C VAL A 92 3.48 10.80 -7.33
N TYR A 93 2.44 10.43 -8.06
CA TYR A 93 1.31 9.69 -7.52
C TYR A 93 1.69 8.22 -7.36
N TYR A 94 2.43 7.91 -6.30
CA TYR A 94 2.84 6.54 -6.00
C TYR A 94 1.76 5.81 -5.21
N GLN A 95 0.99 4.96 -5.88
CA GLN A 95 -0.11 4.23 -5.28
C GLN A 95 0.39 3.00 -4.53
N VAL A 96 0.27 3.00 -3.20
CA VAL A 96 0.57 1.87 -2.32
C VAL A 96 -0.73 1.16 -1.99
N VAL A 97 -0.93 -0.06 -2.50
CA VAL A 97 -2.15 -0.86 -2.31
C VAL A 97 -1.92 -1.85 -1.19
N TYR A 98 -2.79 -1.84 -0.18
CA TYR A 98 -2.67 -2.77 0.95
C TYR A 98 -4.00 -3.31 1.45
N ARG A 99 -3.94 -4.52 2.01
CA ARG A 99 -5.02 -5.15 2.76
C ARG A 99 -4.70 -5.16 4.24
N VAL A 100 -5.75 -5.17 5.05
CA VAL A 100 -5.63 -5.14 6.50
C VAL A 100 -6.54 -6.16 7.16
N TRP A 101 -6.06 -6.81 8.21
CA TRP A 101 -6.84 -7.75 9.00
C TRP A 101 -6.26 -7.89 10.40
N LYS A 102 -7.05 -8.49 11.31
CA LYS A 102 -6.57 -8.88 12.63
C LYS A 102 -6.43 -10.39 12.66
N GLU A 103 -5.25 -10.87 13.06
CA GLU A 103 -4.98 -12.30 13.21
C GLU A 103 -4.23 -12.54 14.52
N ARG A 104 -4.76 -13.44 15.37
CA ARG A 104 -4.16 -13.78 16.67
C ARG A 104 -3.79 -12.54 17.50
N GLY A 105 -4.69 -11.56 17.54
CA GLY A 105 -4.50 -10.29 18.25
C GLY A 105 -3.62 -9.25 17.53
N LYS A 106 -2.94 -9.61 16.45
CA LYS A 106 -2.03 -8.72 15.70
C LYS A 106 -2.76 -7.98 14.60
N LEU A 107 -2.53 -6.68 14.49
CA LEU A 107 -3.06 -5.85 13.40
C LEU A 107 -2.10 -5.93 12.23
N ARG A 108 -2.50 -6.61 11.15
CA ARG A 108 -1.66 -6.91 10.00
C ARG A 108 -2.02 -6.01 8.83
N PHE A 109 -0.99 -5.52 8.18
CA PHE A 109 -1.04 -4.73 6.96
C PHE A 109 -0.16 -5.43 5.93
N HIS A 110 -0.74 -5.83 4.82
CA HIS A 110 0.01 -6.42 3.72
C HIS A 110 -0.03 -5.49 2.52
N VAL A 111 1.13 -4.96 2.15
CA VAL A 111 1.30 -4.19 0.92
C VAL A 111 1.29 -5.17 -0.25
N GLU A 112 0.16 -5.23 -0.93
CA GLU A 112 -0.09 -6.15 -2.03
C GLU A 112 0.54 -5.67 -3.32
N SER A 113 0.72 -4.36 -3.52
CA SER A 113 1.33 -3.79 -4.72
C SER A 113 1.70 -2.33 -4.46
N ALA A 114 2.67 -1.82 -5.21
CA ALA A 114 2.99 -0.40 -5.20
C ALA A 114 3.51 0.03 -6.57
N TYR A 115 2.97 1.12 -7.12
CA TYR A 115 3.34 1.57 -8.46
C TYR A 115 3.01 3.05 -8.71
N PRO A 116 3.75 3.72 -9.61
CA PRO A 116 3.44 5.08 -10.00
C PRO A 116 2.16 5.10 -10.85
N LEU A 117 1.33 6.12 -10.63
CA LEU A 117 0.18 6.44 -11.47
C LEU A 117 0.57 7.53 -12.47
N PRO A 118 0.08 7.44 -13.72
CA PRO A 118 0.35 8.44 -14.75
C PRO A 118 -0.35 9.78 -14.45
N ALA A 119 -1.42 9.76 -13.63
CA ALA A 119 -2.17 10.93 -13.23
C ALA A 119 -2.74 10.75 -11.83
N LYS A 120 -3.17 11.88 -11.24
CA LYS A 120 -3.86 11.90 -9.94
C LYS A 120 -5.10 10.99 -9.99
N PRO A 121 -5.34 10.16 -8.95
CA PRO A 121 -6.62 9.47 -8.81
C PRO A 121 -7.79 10.46 -8.87
N GLY A 122 -8.90 10.06 -9.49
CA GLY A 122 -10.12 10.86 -9.55
C GLY A 122 -10.76 11.08 -8.17
N LYS A 123 -12.08 11.38 -8.15
CA LYS A 123 -12.81 11.53 -6.88
C LYS A 123 -12.85 10.20 -6.13
N VAL A 124 -12.01 10.06 -5.10
CA VAL A 124 -11.95 8.88 -4.24
C VAL A 124 -12.44 9.20 -2.82
N LYS A 125 -13.12 8.23 -2.20
CA LYS A 125 -13.60 8.36 -0.82
C LYS A 125 -12.43 8.20 0.15
N LYS A 126 -12.09 9.29 0.85
CA LYS A 126 -11.07 9.30 1.90
C LYS A 126 -11.46 8.36 3.04
N VAL A 127 -10.48 7.66 3.57
CA VAL A 127 -10.60 6.80 4.75
C VAL A 127 -9.55 7.23 5.76
N SER A 128 -9.96 7.38 7.02
CA SER A 128 -9.02 7.68 8.10
C SER A 128 -8.24 6.42 8.49
N PHE A 129 -6.91 6.51 8.47
CA PHE A 129 -6.01 5.49 8.98
C PHE A 129 -6.37 5.08 10.43
N TRP A 130 -6.69 6.06 11.28
CA TRP A 130 -7.06 5.83 12.67
C TRP A 130 -8.37 5.05 12.81
N VAL A 131 -9.34 5.28 11.92
CA VAL A 131 -10.60 4.52 11.91
C VAL A 131 -10.34 3.07 11.52
N ILE A 132 -9.47 2.82 10.53
CA ILE A 132 -9.05 1.45 10.17
C ILE A 132 -8.44 0.75 11.38
N CYS A 133 -7.48 1.40 12.04
CA CYS A 133 -6.78 0.84 13.21
C CYS A 133 -7.75 0.56 14.37
N HIS A 134 -8.63 1.51 14.71
CA HIS A 134 -9.62 1.36 15.77
C HIS A 134 -10.58 0.21 15.48
N ASN A 135 -11.10 0.12 14.24
CA ASN A 135 -12.05 -0.92 13.88
C ASN A 135 -11.40 -2.30 13.86
N LEU A 136 -10.16 -2.43 13.37
CA LEU A 136 -9.40 -3.67 13.47
C LEU A 136 -9.17 -4.08 14.92
N LEU A 137 -8.72 -3.15 15.77
CA LEU A 137 -8.42 -3.42 17.18
C LEU A 137 -9.66 -3.91 17.93
N THR A 138 -10.80 -3.23 17.73
CA THR A 138 -12.07 -3.49 18.43
C THR A 138 -12.96 -4.54 17.78
N GLY A 139 -12.58 -5.08 16.61
CA GLY A 139 -13.39 -6.07 15.88
C GLY A 139 -14.64 -5.49 15.21
N LYS A 140 -14.72 -4.17 15.04
CA LYS A 140 -15.79 -3.51 14.30
C LYS A 140 -15.61 -3.72 12.80
N ARG A 141 -16.70 -3.59 12.03
CA ARG A 141 -16.66 -3.64 10.57
C ARG A 141 -15.71 -2.58 10.02
N LEU A 142 -14.87 -2.97 9.06
CA LEU A 142 -13.99 -2.04 8.37
C LEU A 142 -14.80 -1.03 7.53
N PRO A 143 -14.28 0.19 7.33
CA PRO A 143 -14.86 1.15 6.41
C PRO A 143 -15.16 0.50 5.05
N GLN A 144 -16.32 0.79 4.49
CA GLN A 144 -16.75 0.30 3.18
C GLN A 144 -16.78 1.45 2.17
N PRO A 145 -16.47 1.17 0.88
CA PRO A 145 -16.65 2.15 -0.18
C PRO A 145 -18.11 2.65 -0.20
N GLY A 146 -18.30 3.89 -0.65
CA GLY A 146 -19.65 4.40 -0.91
C GLY A 146 -20.33 3.56 -2.00
N ARG A 147 -21.66 3.46 -1.92
CA ARG A 147 -22.45 3.03 -3.08
C ARG A 147 -22.42 4.10 -4.16
#